data_AF-A0A3N4GNC5-F1
#
_entry.id   AF-A0A3N4GNC5-F1
#
_cell.length_a   1.000
_cell.length_b   1.000
_cell.length_c   1.000
_cell.angle_alpha   90.00
_cell.angle_beta   90.00
_cell.angle_gamma   90.00
#
_symmetry.space_group_name_H-M   'P 1'
#
loop_
_entity.id
_entity.type
_entity.pdbx_description
1 polymer ?
#
loop_
_entity_poly.entity_id
_entity_poly.type
_entity_poly.pdbx_seq_one_letter_code
_entity_poly.pdbx_strand_id
1 'polypeptide(L)'
;MDEVKRIFQTYEARPLDVEKAYAVLIPLIEIDGQLHILFEHRASGISQAGDAAFPGGRVEAGENFKETAVRETVEELGISPDNIEIFGEMDYLVSGKRIIGCYVGQLHIDRIEDCHFNPDEVDHVFTVPLDYLKEMKPDVHYVAQRSEVDDTFPYDRIPGGRDYGFGKPTRQAIHFYNIKGEYLWGMTAKLTARFVEILKHERITFNQ
;
A
#
# COMPACT_ATOMS: atom_id res chain seq x y z
N MET A 1 28.33 16.71 24.38
CA MET A 1 28.67 16.45 22.97
C MET A 1 28.94 14.96 22.74
N ASP A 2 29.80 14.33 23.53
CA ASP A 2 30.15 12.91 23.36
C ASP A 2 28.97 11.94 23.61
N GLU A 3 28.12 12.26 24.58
CA GLU A 3 26.87 11.51 24.82
C GLU A 3 25.93 11.55 23.61
N VAL A 4 25.70 12.73 23.04
CA VAL A 4 24.84 12.91 21.86
C VAL A 4 25.39 12.09 20.69
N LYS A 5 26.69 12.16 20.42
CA LYS A 5 27.34 11.35 19.37
C LYS A 5 27.14 9.86 19.60
N ARG A 6 27.39 9.38 20.82
CA ARG A 6 27.24 7.97 21.17
C ARG A 6 25.81 7.47 20.98
N ILE A 7 24.80 8.28 21.37
CA ILE A 7 23.39 7.93 21.20
C ILE A 7 23.05 7.83 19.70
N PHE A 8 23.37 8.87 18.93
CA PHE A 8 23.00 8.92 17.51
C PHE A 8 23.85 8.04 16.58
N GLN A 9 24.93 7.42 17.09
CA GLN A 9 25.68 6.38 16.37
C GLN A 9 24.94 5.03 16.32
N THR A 10 24.06 4.77 17.28
CA THR A 10 23.29 3.51 17.36
C THR A 10 21.78 3.74 17.27
N TYR A 11 21.34 5.00 17.29
CA TYR A 11 19.93 5.34 17.19
C TYR A 11 19.43 5.11 15.76
N GLU A 12 18.36 4.32 15.66
CA GLU A 12 17.65 4.11 14.42
C GLU A 12 16.57 5.19 14.27
N ALA A 13 16.63 5.94 13.17
CA ALA A 13 15.65 6.99 12.89
C ALA A 13 14.26 6.37 12.68
N ARG A 14 13.23 7.03 13.24
CA ARG A 14 11.84 6.61 13.13
C ARG A 14 10.96 7.80 12.77
N PRO A 15 9.89 7.59 11.98
CA PRO A 15 8.91 8.63 11.74
C PRO A 15 8.23 9.03 13.06
N LEU A 16 8.04 10.33 13.28
CA LEU A 16 7.48 10.85 14.53
C LEU A 16 5.97 10.62 14.65
N ASP A 17 5.24 10.78 13.54
CA ASP A 17 3.77 10.82 13.55
C ASP A 17 3.10 9.53 13.06
N VAL A 18 3.87 8.45 12.89
CA VAL A 18 3.33 7.17 12.44
C VAL A 18 2.83 6.37 13.63
N GLU A 19 1.52 6.09 13.63
CA GLU A 19 0.86 5.28 14.66
C GLU A 19 0.60 3.85 14.19
N LYS A 20 0.50 3.64 12.87
CA LYS A 20 0.20 2.34 12.29
C LYS A 20 1.08 2.07 11.07
N ALA A 21 1.64 0.87 11.02
CA ALA A 21 2.38 0.38 9.88
C ALA A 21 1.67 -0.84 9.31
N TYR A 22 1.65 -0.92 7.99
CA TYR A 22 1.07 -2.01 7.22
C TYR A 22 2.07 -2.43 6.14
N ALA A 23 1.92 -3.64 5.63
CA ALA A 23 2.66 -4.08 4.45
C ALA A 23 1.74 -4.88 3.52
N VAL A 24 1.93 -4.69 2.22
CA VAL A 24 1.21 -5.40 1.17
C VAL A 24 2.18 -6.06 0.20
N LEU A 25 1.75 -7.16 -0.41
CA LEU A 25 2.43 -7.79 -1.53
C LEU A 25 1.68 -7.44 -2.84
N ILE A 26 2.39 -7.11 -3.91
CA ILE A 26 1.87 -7.17 -5.27
C ILE A 26 2.19 -8.57 -5.81
N PRO A 27 1.23 -9.50 -5.77
CA PRO A 27 1.46 -10.89 -6.15
C PRO A 27 1.37 -11.04 -7.67
N LEU A 28 2.47 -11.46 -8.27
CA LEU A 28 2.52 -11.87 -9.67
C LEU A 28 2.31 -13.37 -9.75
N ILE A 29 1.44 -13.81 -10.64
CA ILE A 29 1.20 -15.24 -10.89
C ILE A 29 1.23 -15.54 -12.37
N GLU A 30 1.63 -16.74 -12.76
CA GLU A 30 1.63 -17.17 -14.16
C GLU A 30 0.39 -18.01 -14.44
N ILE A 31 -0.42 -17.60 -15.42
CA ILE A 31 -1.60 -18.35 -15.88
C ILE A 31 -1.47 -18.53 -17.39
N ASP A 32 -1.48 -19.78 -17.85
CA ASP A 32 -1.37 -20.12 -19.28
C ASP A 32 -0.18 -19.45 -19.99
N GLY A 33 0.96 -19.30 -19.29
CA GLY A 33 2.17 -18.66 -19.80
C GLY A 33 2.13 -17.13 -19.84
N GLN A 34 1.12 -16.50 -19.23
CA GLN A 34 0.98 -15.05 -19.10
C GLN A 34 1.12 -14.61 -17.65
N LEU A 35 1.84 -13.51 -17.43
CA LEU A 35 1.98 -12.91 -16.11
C LEU A 35 0.74 -12.10 -15.76
N HIS A 36 0.16 -12.38 -14.60
CA HIS A 36 -1.02 -11.73 -14.05
C HIS A 36 -0.68 -11.08 -12.71
N ILE A 37 -1.44 -10.06 -12.32
CA ILE A 37 -1.50 -9.57 -10.94
C ILE A 37 -2.73 -10.17 -10.27
N LEU A 38 -2.56 -10.74 -9.08
CA LEU A 38 -3.67 -11.20 -8.25
C LEU A 38 -4.14 -10.09 -7.30
N PHE A 39 -5.46 -9.98 -7.18
CA PHE A 39 -6.15 -9.10 -6.25
C PHE A 39 -7.20 -9.92 -5.48
N GLU A 40 -7.56 -9.44 -4.31
CA GLU A 40 -8.62 -10.00 -3.47
C GLU A 40 -9.72 -8.96 -3.22
N HIS A 41 -10.96 -9.43 -3.04
CA HIS A 41 -12.01 -8.65 -2.43
C HIS A 41 -12.08 -8.94 -0.94
N ARG A 42 -12.01 -7.89 -0.14
CA ARG A 42 -12.07 -7.99 1.32
C ARG A 42 -13.44 -8.50 1.78
N ALA A 43 -13.45 -9.45 2.71
CA ALA A 43 -14.67 -10.02 3.27
C ALA A 43 -15.57 -8.97 3.94
N SER A 44 -16.87 -9.28 4.04
CA SER A 44 -17.89 -8.34 4.56
C SER A 44 -17.71 -7.96 6.04
N GLY A 45 -16.90 -8.70 6.80
CA GLY A 45 -16.67 -8.52 8.25
C GLY A 45 -15.50 -7.61 8.63
N ILE A 46 -14.71 -7.12 7.66
CA ILE A 46 -13.48 -6.36 7.94
C ILE A 46 -13.56 -4.91 7.43
N SER A 47 -12.61 -4.07 7.85
CA SER A 47 -12.55 -2.69 7.34
C SER A 47 -12.35 -2.69 5.83
N GLN A 48 -13.01 -1.76 5.14
CA GLN A 48 -12.99 -1.70 3.66
C GLN A 48 -13.58 -2.96 3.01
N ALA A 49 -14.55 -3.59 3.67
CA ALA A 49 -15.33 -4.70 3.13
C ALA A 49 -15.78 -4.44 1.68
N GLY A 50 -15.52 -5.41 0.80
CA GLY A 50 -15.85 -5.37 -0.62
C GLY A 50 -14.85 -4.61 -1.49
N ASP A 51 -13.89 -3.87 -0.92
CA ASP A 51 -12.85 -3.21 -1.72
C ASP A 51 -11.86 -4.24 -2.27
N ALA A 52 -11.43 -4.03 -3.51
CA ALA A 52 -10.33 -4.77 -4.09
C ALA A 52 -8.99 -4.31 -3.49
N ALA A 53 -8.20 -5.27 -3.02
CA ALA A 53 -6.94 -5.06 -2.33
C ALA A 53 -5.85 -6.00 -2.83
N PHE A 54 -4.62 -5.62 -2.48
CA PHE A 54 -3.50 -6.54 -2.44
C PHE A 54 -3.51 -7.30 -1.11
N PRO A 55 -3.05 -8.56 -1.07
CA PRO A 55 -2.85 -9.26 0.19
C PRO A 55 -1.91 -8.45 1.09
N GLY A 56 -2.25 -8.35 2.37
CA GLY A 56 -1.50 -7.56 3.32
C GLY A 56 -2.30 -7.03 4.49
N GLY A 57 -1.57 -6.69 5.54
CA GLY A 57 -2.16 -6.26 6.79
C GLY A 57 -1.17 -5.53 7.67
N ARG A 58 -1.43 -5.60 8.98
CA ARG A 58 -0.75 -4.74 9.95
C ARG A 58 0.59 -5.36 10.34
N VAL A 59 1.61 -4.52 10.44
CA VAL A 59 2.91 -4.95 10.94
C VAL A 59 2.81 -5.29 12.42
N GLU A 60 3.17 -6.53 12.76
CA GLU A 60 3.17 -7.00 14.14
C GLU A 60 4.49 -6.68 14.86
N ALA A 61 4.49 -6.86 16.18
CA ALA A 61 5.65 -6.57 16.99
C ALA A 61 6.82 -7.52 16.66
N GLY A 62 7.92 -6.95 16.16
CA GLY A 62 9.13 -7.69 15.81
C GLY A 62 9.25 -8.02 14.32
N GLU A 63 8.24 -7.70 13.51
CA GLU A 63 8.28 -7.88 12.06
C GLU A 63 8.81 -6.63 11.34
N ASN A 64 9.50 -6.88 10.23
CA ASN A 64 9.70 -5.87 9.18
C ASN A 64 8.61 -5.97 8.11
N PHE A 65 8.53 -4.98 7.21
CA PHE A 65 7.48 -4.94 6.17
C PHE A 65 7.49 -6.15 5.24
N LYS A 66 8.66 -6.72 4.92
CA LYS A 66 8.73 -7.91 4.08
C LYS A 66 8.10 -9.12 4.77
N GLU A 67 8.46 -9.33 6.05
CA GLU A 67 7.92 -10.42 6.87
C GLU A 67 6.40 -10.31 6.99
N THR A 68 5.89 -9.12 7.31
CA THR A 68 4.45 -8.85 7.36
C THR A 68 3.77 -9.13 6.03
N ALA A 69 4.28 -8.63 4.90
CA ALA A 69 3.66 -8.86 3.59
C ALA A 69 3.58 -10.35 3.24
N VAL A 70 4.63 -11.13 3.56
CA VAL A 70 4.65 -12.58 3.34
C VAL A 70 3.67 -13.30 4.27
N ARG A 71 3.67 -12.99 5.58
CA ARG A 71 2.77 -13.61 6.55
C ARG A 71 1.31 -13.40 6.17
N GLU A 72 0.92 -12.15 5.92
CA GLU A 72 -0.46 -11.79 5.58
C GLU A 72 -0.89 -12.49 4.28
N THR A 73 -0.03 -12.52 3.26
CA THR A 73 -0.32 -13.26 2.02
C THR A 73 -0.54 -14.76 2.27
N VAL A 74 0.26 -15.38 3.15
CA VAL A 74 0.12 -16.78 3.53
C VAL A 74 -1.21 -17.02 4.26
N GLU A 75 -1.57 -16.14 5.19
CA GLU A 75 -2.79 -16.23 5.99
C GLU A 75 -4.05 -16.01 5.14
N GLU A 76 -4.07 -14.98 4.30
CA GLU A 76 -5.21 -14.60 3.46
C GLU A 76 -5.42 -15.61 2.31
N LEU A 77 -4.35 -16.06 1.64
CA LEU A 77 -4.45 -16.96 0.48
C LEU A 77 -4.35 -18.46 0.83
N GLY A 78 -3.94 -18.80 2.05
CA GLY A 78 -3.78 -20.18 2.50
C GLY A 78 -2.71 -20.96 1.74
N ILE A 79 -1.61 -20.30 1.34
CA ILE A 79 -0.50 -20.89 0.57
C ILE A 79 0.74 -21.14 1.44
N SER A 80 1.64 -22.02 0.98
CA SER A 80 2.94 -22.19 1.63
C SER A 80 3.81 -20.94 1.45
N PRO A 81 4.57 -20.49 2.48
CA PRO A 81 5.56 -19.42 2.31
C PRO A 81 6.63 -19.77 1.27
N ASP A 82 6.93 -21.06 1.06
CA ASP A 82 7.90 -21.52 0.03
C ASP A 82 7.40 -21.24 -1.40
N ASN A 83 6.10 -20.98 -1.57
CA ASN A 83 5.53 -20.59 -2.86
C ASN A 83 5.70 -19.10 -3.14
N ILE A 84 6.29 -18.31 -2.23
CA ILE A 84 6.40 -16.86 -2.39
C ILE A 84 7.86 -16.47 -2.65
N GLU A 85 8.13 -15.99 -3.86
CA GLU A 85 9.42 -15.39 -4.21
C GLU A 85 9.32 -13.86 -4.21
N ILE A 86 9.99 -13.21 -3.25
CA ILE A 86 10.03 -11.75 -3.18
C ILE A 86 11.13 -11.20 -4.09
N PHE A 87 10.76 -10.37 -5.06
CA PHE A 87 11.69 -9.70 -5.97
C PHE A 87 12.33 -8.47 -5.32
N GLY A 88 11.55 -7.69 -4.57
CA GLY A 88 12.06 -6.49 -3.91
C GLY A 88 10.97 -5.58 -3.37
N GLU A 89 11.41 -4.52 -2.70
CA GLU A 89 10.55 -3.46 -2.18
C GLU A 89 10.26 -2.42 -3.27
N MET A 90 9.02 -1.95 -3.35
CA MET A 90 8.56 -0.85 -4.19
C MET A 90 8.38 0.43 -3.34
N ASP A 91 8.15 1.57 -3.98
CA ASP A 91 7.69 2.78 -3.33
C ASP A 91 6.54 2.51 -2.32
N TYR A 92 6.67 3.06 -1.12
CA TYR A 92 5.71 2.93 -0.03
C TYR A 92 4.73 4.11 0.01
N LEU A 93 3.59 3.92 0.69
CA LEU A 93 2.63 5.00 0.93
C LEU A 93 2.78 5.58 2.33
N VAL A 94 2.65 6.90 2.43
CA VAL A 94 2.40 7.61 3.68
C VAL A 94 1.02 8.27 3.57
N SER A 95 0.13 7.95 4.50
CA SER A 95 -1.23 8.49 4.52
C SER A 95 -1.65 8.83 5.94
N GLY A 96 -1.65 10.13 6.26
CA GLY A 96 -1.84 10.60 7.63
C GLY A 96 -0.79 9.99 8.56
N LYS A 97 -1.26 9.30 9.61
CA LYS A 97 -0.41 8.61 10.60
C LYS A 97 -0.10 7.15 10.24
N ARG A 98 -0.24 6.77 8.97
CA ARG A 98 -0.06 5.40 8.49
C ARG A 98 1.05 5.32 7.46
N ILE A 99 1.83 4.26 7.54
CA ILE A 99 2.77 3.86 6.49
C ILE A 99 2.39 2.49 5.96
N ILE A 100 2.53 2.31 4.65
CA ILE A 100 2.23 1.06 3.97
C ILE A 100 3.44 0.69 3.12
N GLY A 101 4.25 -0.26 3.60
CA GLY A 101 5.31 -0.88 2.82
C GLY A 101 4.73 -1.73 1.70
N CYS A 102 5.42 -1.80 0.57
CA CYS A 102 4.94 -2.54 -0.59
C CYS A 102 6.05 -3.40 -1.15
N TYR A 103 5.81 -4.70 -1.29
CA TYR A 103 6.74 -5.62 -1.94
C TYR A 103 6.15 -6.15 -3.24
N VAL A 104 7.01 -6.51 -4.17
CA VAL A 104 6.64 -7.21 -5.40
C VAL A 104 7.23 -8.60 -5.32
N GLY A 105 6.44 -9.61 -5.67
CA GLY A 105 6.91 -10.99 -5.71
C GLY A 105 6.05 -11.87 -6.61
N GLN A 106 6.54 -13.07 -6.87
CA GLN A 106 5.82 -14.10 -7.59
C GLN A 106 5.26 -15.14 -6.62
N LEU A 107 4.01 -15.55 -6.85
CA LEU A 107 3.45 -16.75 -6.24
C LEU A 107 3.64 -17.90 -7.23
N HIS A 108 4.40 -18.90 -6.82
CA HIS A 108 4.61 -20.15 -7.53
C HIS A 108 3.43 -21.10 -7.24
N ILE A 109 2.28 -20.76 -7.82
CA ILE A 109 1.05 -21.56 -7.78
C ILE A 109 0.65 -21.93 -9.21
N ASP A 110 0.29 -23.20 -9.44
CA ASP A 110 -0.11 -23.67 -10.76
C ASP A 110 -1.51 -23.17 -11.12
N ARG A 111 -2.41 -23.11 -10.12
CA ARG A 111 -3.80 -22.70 -10.29
C ARG A 111 -4.29 -21.91 -9.07
N ILE A 112 -5.15 -20.93 -9.32
CA ILE A 112 -5.83 -20.17 -8.24
C ILE A 112 -6.64 -21.12 -7.35
N GLU A 113 -7.20 -22.19 -7.92
CA GLU A 113 -7.97 -23.19 -7.18
C GLU A 113 -7.15 -23.99 -6.16
N ASP A 114 -5.82 -23.92 -6.21
CA ASP A 114 -4.93 -24.53 -5.22
C ASP A 114 -4.80 -23.66 -3.96
N CYS A 115 -5.30 -22.43 -3.98
CA CYS A 115 -5.35 -21.55 -2.82
C CYS A 115 -6.54 -21.89 -1.92
N HIS A 116 -6.33 -21.82 -0.61
CA HIS A 116 -7.36 -22.02 0.41
C HIS A 116 -7.60 -20.71 1.16
N PHE A 117 -8.31 -19.80 0.51
CA PHE A 117 -8.56 -18.46 1.04
C PHE A 117 -9.19 -18.51 2.43
N ASN A 118 -8.75 -17.61 3.32
CA ASN A 118 -9.41 -17.40 4.60
C ASN A 118 -10.75 -16.66 4.39
N PRO A 119 -11.91 -17.31 4.54
CA PRO A 119 -13.21 -16.69 4.23
C PRO A 119 -13.60 -15.56 5.19
N ASP A 120 -12.93 -15.46 6.34
CA ASP A 120 -13.14 -14.37 7.28
C ASP A 120 -12.47 -13.06 6.81
N GLU A 121 -11.51 -13.15 5.88
CA GLU A 121 -10.70 -12.03 5.40
C GLU A 121 -10.86 -11.78 3.90
N VAL A 122 -11.00 -12.85 3.11
CA VAL A 122 -11.09 -12.83 1.65
C VAL A 122 -12.44 -13.39 1.21
N ASP A 123 -13.21 -12.59 0.47
CA ASP A 123 -14.46 -13.03 -0.16
C ASP A 123 -14.20 -13.84 -1.43
N HIS A 124 -13.42 -13.27 -2.34
CA HIS A 124 -12.97 -13.93 -3.56
C HIS A 124 -11.72 -13.25 -4.12
N VAL A 125 -11.02 -13.92 -5.04
CA VAL A 125 -9.88 -13.37 -5.76
C VAL A 125 -10.16 -13.23 -7.24
N PHE A 126 -9.47 -12.30 -7.89
CA PHE A 126 -9.47 -12.16 -9.33
C PHE A 126 -8.06 -11.80 -9.80
N THR A 127 -7.81 -12.00 -11.10
CA THR A 127 -6.51 -11.71 -11.68
C THR A 127 -6.62 -10.89 -12.94
N VAL A 128 -5.58 -10.11 -13.20
CA VAL A 128 -5.54 -9.19 -14.32
C VAL A 128 -4.26 -9.42 -15.09
N PRO A 129 -4.31 -9.74 -16.40
CA PRO A 129 -3.11 -9.87 -17.20
C PRO A 129 -2.28 -8.59 -17.09
N LEU A 130 -0.99 -8.74 -16.80
CA LEU A 130 -0.11 -7.60 -16.55
C LEU A 130 -0.03 -6.69 -17.78
N ASP A 131 0.03 -7.28 -18.98
CA ASP A 131 0.09 -6.50 -20.22
C ASP A 131 -1.21 -5.75 -20.51
N TYR A 132 -2.36 -6.33 -20.14
CA TYR A 132 -3.63 -5.60 -20.19
C TYR A 132 -3.60 -4.39 -19.25
N LEU A 133 -3.12 -4.56 -18.02
CA LEU A 133 -3.03 -3.49 -17.04
C LEU A 133 -1.99 -2.42 -17.43
N LYS A 134 -0.91 -2.79 -18.12
CA LYS A 134 0.06 -1.84 -18.69
C LYS A 134 -0.60 -0.93 -19.73
N GLU A 135 -1.56 -1.39 -20.51
CA GLU A 135 -2.23 -0.53 -21.50
C GLU A 135 -3.28 0.40 -20.87
N MET A 136 -3.71 0.12 -19.64
CA MET A 136 -4.67 0.95 -18.92
C MET A 136 -4.04 2.23 -18.35
N LYS A 137 -4.87 3.27 -18.22
CA LYS A 137 -4.56 4.49 -17.47
C LYS A 137 -5.58 4.65 -16.36
N PRO A 138 -5.16 4.96 -15.12
CA PRO A 138 -6.11 5.20 -14.05
C PRO A 138 -6.84 6.52 -14.27
N ASP A 139 -8.13 6.55 -13.94
CA ASP A 139 -8.84 7.80 -13.74
C ASP A 139 -8.40 8.41 -12.40
N VAL A 140 -8.14 9.72 -12.39
CA VAL A 140 -7.67 10.43 -11.20
C VAL A 140 -8.65 11.53 -10.83
N HIS A 141 -9.22 11.40 -9.63
CA HIS A 141 -10.11 12.39 -9.04
C HIS A 141 -9.45 12.99 -7.80
N TYR A 142 -9.86 14.21 -7.43
CA TYR A 142 -9.24 14.93 -6.33
C TYR A 142 -10.24 15.22 -5.22
N VAL A 143 -9.89 14.82 -4.00
CA VAL A 143 -10.64 15.16 -2.79
C VAL A 143 -9.92 16.29 -2.07
N ALA A 144 -10.66 17.34 -1.71
CA ALA A 144 -10.11 18.43 -0.91
C ALA A 144 -10.04 18.02 0.55
N GLN A 145 -8.85 18.09 1.15
CA GLN A 145 -8.65 17.90 2.57
C GLN A 145 -8.52 19.27 3.22
N ARG A 146 -9.41 19.56 4.17
CA ARG A 146 -9.41 20.79 4.95
C ARG A 146 -8.94 20.45 6.36
N SER A 147 -7.88 21.11 6.80
CA SER A 147 -7.51 21.10 8.21
C SER A 147 -8.39 22.10 8.95
N GLU A 148 -9.03 21.63 10.00
CA GLU A 148 -9.74 22.47 10.96
C GLU A 148 -8.84 22.64 12.18
N VAL A 149 -8.68 23.88 12.62
CA VAL A 149 -7.88 24.19 13.81
C VAL A 149 -8.82 24.14 15.00
N ASP A 150 -8.47 23.30 15.98
CA ASP A 150 -9.24 23.16 17.21
C ASP A 150 -9.32 24.49 17.98
N ASP A 151 -10.45 24.73 18.65
CA ASP A 151 -10.70 25.96 19.42
C ASP A 151 -9.68 26.18 20.56
N THR A 152 -9.04 25.11 21.04
CA THR A 152 -8.01 25.16 22.09
C THR A 152 -6.62 25.53 21.57
N PHE A 153 -6.47 25.77 20.28
CA PHE A 153 -5.18 26.10 19.67
C PHE A 153 -4.59 27.40 20.25
N PRO A 154 -3.35 27.39 20.79
CA PRO A 154 -2.79 28.52 21.51
C PRO A 154 -2.18 29.56 20.55
N TYR A 155 -3.05 30.34 19.91
CA TYR A 155 -2.65 31.39 18.96
C TYR A 155 -1.68 32.41 19.56
N ASP A 156 -1.75 32.68 20.87
CA ASP A 156 -0.85 33.60 21.58
C ASP A 156 0.62 33.15 21.57
N ARG A 157 0.89 31.87 21.23
CA ARG A 157 2.22 31.27 21.27
C ARG A 157 2.90 31.15 19.91
N ILE A 158 2.24 31.57 18.83
CA ILE A 158 2.77 31.46 17.47
C ILE A 158 2.91 32.84 16.80
N PRO A 159 3.89 33.01 15.90
CA PRO A 159 3.98 34.21 15.07
C PRO A 159 2.68 34.43 14.28
N GLY A 160 2.18 35.66 14.25
CA GLY A 160 0.97 36.01 13.52
C GLY A 160 -0.34 35.66 14.24
N GLY A 161 -0.30 34.94 15.37
CA GLY A 161 -1.49 34.66 16.17
C GLY A 161 -2.65 34.12 15.35
N ARG A 162 -3.85 34.72 15.52
CA ARG A 162 -5.07 34.32 14.79
C ARG A 162 -4.99 34.54 13.28
N ASP A 163 -4.05 35.36 12.81
CA ASP A 163 -3.82 35.60 11.39
C ASP A 163 -2.81 34.60 10.78
N TYR A 164 -2.34 33.61 11.56
CA TYR A 164 -1.45 32.58 11.04
C TYR A 164 -2.15 31.73 9.98
N GLY A 165 -1.61 31.75 8.76
CA GLY A 165 -2.12 30.95 7.66
C GLY A 165 -1.64 29.51 7.72
N PHE A 166 -2.48 28.58 8.20
CA PHE A 166 -2.23 27.12 8.23
C PHE A 166 -2.16 26.45 6.84
N GLY A 167 -1.88 27.22 5.79
CA GLY A 167 -1.87 26.75 4.42
C GLY A 167 -3.26 26.68 3.78
N LYS A 168 -3.27 26.39 2.48
CA LYS A 168 -4.49 26.17 1.71
C LYS A 168 -4.90 24.69 1.82
N PRO A 169 -6.19 24.36 1.61
CA PRO A 169 -6.63 22.98 1.52
C PRO A 169 -5.77 22.21 0.51
N THR A 170 -5.27 21.05 0.93
CA THR A 170 -4.54 20.15 0.04
C THR A 170 -5.55 19.38 -0.81
N ARG A 171 -5.12 18.97 -2.01
CA ARG A 171 -5.93 18.12 -2.89
C ARG A 171 -5.27 16.75 -2.94
N GLN A 172 -5.94 15.75 -2.40
CA GLN A 172 -5.49 14.37 -2.47
C GLN A 172 -5.98 13.74 -3.77
N ALA A 173 -5.05 13.21 -4.56
CA ALA A 173 -5.36 12.43 -5.76
C ALA A 173 -5.80 11.00 -5.36
N ILE A 174 -6.95 10.57 -5.87
CA ILE A 174 -7.52 9.24 -5.71
C ILE A 174 -7.55 8.60 -7.10
N HIS A 175 -6.92 7.44 -7.23
CA HIS A 175 -6.80 6.69 -8.47
C HIS A 175 -7.93 5.67 -8.57
N PHE A 176 -8.39 5.39 -9.79
CA PHE A 176 -9.43 4.41 -10.09
C PHE A 176 -9.06 3.60 -11.34
N TYR A 177 -9.31 2.30 -11.31
CA TYR A 177 -9.36 1.45 -12.50
C TYR A 177 -10.73 0.77 -12.54
N ASN A 178 -11.29 0.63 -13.74
CA ASN A 178 -12.40 -0.27 -14.01
C ASN A 178 -11.90 -1.42 -14.89
N ILE A 179 -11.76 -2.59 -14.29
CA ILE A 179 -11.22 -3.80 -14.92
C ILE A 179 -12.38 -4.75 -15.13
N LYS A 180 -13.05 -4.62 -16.28
CA LYS A 180 -14.17 -5.49 -16.69
C LYS A 180 -15.31 -5.56 -15.64
N GLY A 181 -15.55 -4.48 -14.91
CA GLY A 181 -16.56 -4.44 -13.84
C GLY A 181 -15.97 -4.48 -12.43
N GLU A 182 -14.72 -4.92 -12.26
CA GLU A 182 -13.98 -4.84 -11.00
C GLU A 182 -13.37 -3.46 -10.81
N TYR A 183 -13.59 -2.83 -9.66
CA TYR A 183 -13.07 -1.50 -9.37
C TYR A 183 -11.88 -1.57 -8.41
N LEU A 184 -10.70 -1.20 -8.90
CA LEU A 184 -9.60 -0.81 -8.02
C LEU A 184 -9.73 0.68 -7.73
N TRP A 185 -9.58 1.07 -6.47
CA TRP A 185 -9.57 2.49 -6.13
C TRP A 185 -8.65 2.80 -4.93
N GLY A 186 -8.43 4.08 -4.68
CA GLY A 186 -7.71 4.53 -3.49
C GLY A 186 -6.23 4.13 -3.50
N MET A 187 -5.78 3.48 -2.42
CA MET A 187 -4.37 3.13 -2.23
C MET A 187 -3.94 1.98 -3.13
N THR A 188 -4.77 0.94 -3.28
CA THR A 188 -4.52 -0.19 -4.18
C THR A 188 -4.31 0.31 -5.60
N ALA A 189 -5.25 1.09 -6.15
CA ALA A 189 -5.12 1.66 -7.49
C ALA A 189 -3.88 2.56 -7.65
N LYS A 190 -3.51 3.32 -6.60
CA LYS A 190 -2.31 4.16 -6.64
C LYS A 190 -1.02 3.32 -6.69
N LEU A 191 -0.93 2.26 -5.89
CA LEU A 191 0.19 1.31 -5.92
C LEU A 191 0.27 0.58 -7.26
N THR A 192 -0.88 0.13 -7.79
CA THR A 192 -0.97 -0.46 -9.13
C THR A 192 -0.45 0.48 -10.22
N ALA A 193 -0.89 1.75 -10.20
CA ALA A 193 -0.43 2.75 -11.16
C ALA A 193 1.08 2.97 -11.08
N ARG A 194 1.62 3.05 -9.86
CA ARG A 194 3.06 3.18 -9.63
C ARG A 194 3.85 1.97 -10.11
N PHE A 195 3.37 0.77 -9.81
CA PHE A 195 3.98 -0.48 -10.27
C PHE A 195 4.07 -0.53 -11.80
N VAL A 196 2.96 -0.25 -12.49
CA VAL A 196 2.91 -0.19 -13.96
C VAL A 196 3.84 0.89 -14.52
N GLU A 197 3.91 2.06 -13.89
CA GLU A 197 4.82 3.13 -14.27
C GLU A 197 6.30 2.67 -14.21
N ILE A 198 6.71 2.04 -13.11
CA ILE A 198 8.07 1.51 -12.93
C ILE A 198 8.41 0.52 -14.03
N LEU A 199 7.51 -0.43 -14.30
CA LEU A 199 7.72 -1.45 -15.34
C LEU A 199 7.86 -0.86 -16.74
N LYS A 200 7.18 0.24 -17.04
CA LYS A 200 7.26 0.91 -18.35
C LYS A 200 8.55 1.67 -18.57
N HIS A 201 9.21 2.09 -17.50
CA HIS A 201 10.29 3.06 -17.59
C HIS A 201 11.69 2.49 -17.38
N GLU A 202 11.87 1.21 -17.02
CA GLU A 202 13.13 0.50 -16.69
C GLU A 202 14.05 1.18 -15.64
N ARG A 203 13.85 2.48 -15.35
CA ARG A 203 14.47 3.34 -14.35
C ARG A 203 13.68 4.66 -14.25
N ILE A 204 13.07 4.92 -13.10
CA ILE A 204 12.55 6.24 -12.76
C ILE A 204 13.53 6.89 -11.78
N THR A 205 14.31 7.86 -12.25
CA THR A 205 15.01 8.79 -11.36
C THR A 205 14.01 9.77 -10.80
N PHE A 206 13.91 9.84 -9.47
CA PHE A 206 13.23 10.94 -8.80
C PHE A 206 13.95 12.25 -9.12
N ASN A 207 13.33 13.12 -9.92
CA ASN A 207 13.72 14.53 -9.90
C ASN A 207 13.11 15.14 -8.63
N GLN A 208 13.99 15.53 -7.71
CA GLN A 208 13.65 16.35 -6.54
C GLN A 208 13.15 17.73 -6.96
#